data_AF-A0A1H6FJW4-F1
#
_entry.id   AF-A0A1H6FJW4-F1
#
_cell.length_a   1.000
_cell.length_b   1.000
_cell.length_c   1.000
_cell.angle_alpha   90.00
_cell.angle_beta   90.00
_cell.angle_gamma   90.00
#
_symmetry.space_group_name_H-M   'P 1'
#
loop_
_entity.id
_entity.type
_entity.pdbx_description
1 polymer ?
#
loop_
_entity_poly.entity_id
_entity_poly.type
_entity_poly.pdbx_seq_one_letter_code
_entity_poly.pdbx_strand_id
1 'polypeptide(L)'
;MRFFAGLLILMLSGCGMAVSDKPMLEQTDTAGAPQFEDGVWLMPELDDEKDCAVDTARPVSQWPDCAEWAVHRDGQWFAREGNSGIVTKAVPRDAVIVSNGDIAIVQLESDKSPAEDGTVDPTPYSFIAFDNRPAATEKLRTIGFWIVMCGTYEEKDEETPATLVRFPGFDEKCRPASVQVLREAAKSSRPAASVDLPAFHWARAALD
;
A
#
# COMPACT_ATOMS: atom_id res chain seq x y z
N MET A 1 4.13 -0.02 46.93
CA MET A 1 4.17 0.94 45.81
C MET A 1 4.42 0.13 44.55
N ARG A 2 3.35 -0.13 43.80
CA ARG A 2 3.30 -0.95 42.58
C ARG A 2 2.56 -0.11 41.53
N PHE A 3 2.86 -0.36 40.26
CA PHE A 3 2.24 0.19 39.04
C PHE A 3 2.76 1.55 38.55
N PHE A 4 3.78 1.54 37.70
CA PHE A 4 3.98 2.46 36.56
C PHE A 4 5.16 1.94 35.71
N ALA A 5 4.96 0.83 35.00
CA ALA A 5 5.91 0.34 33.99
C ALA A 5 5.14 -0.58 33.03
N GLY A 6 4.48 0.01 32.03
CA GLY A 6 3.68 -0.77 31.08
C GLY A 6 2.88 0.11 30.14
N LEU A 7 3.53 1.08 29.48
CA LEU A 7 2.89 1.87 28.43
C LEU A 7 3.92 2.48 27.47
N LEU A 8 4.82 1.66 26.91
CA LEU A 8 5.89 2.14 26.01
C LEU A 8 6.32 1.16 24.91
N ILE A 9 5.45 0.19 24.53
CA ILE A 9 5.79 -0.85 23.54
C ILE A 9 4.97 -0.73 22.23
N LEU A 10 3.94 0.10 22.18
CA LEU A 10 3.05 0.20 21.00
C LEU A 10 3.50 1.22 19.93
N MET A 11 4.65 1.88 20.10
CA MET A 11 5.13 2.92 19.16
C MET A 11 6.25 2.44 18.21
N LEU A 12 6.58 1.14 18.17
CA LEU A 12 7.59 0.58 17.24
C LEU A 12 7.01 -0.35 16.16
N SER A 13 5.69 -0.36 15.96
CA SER A 13 5.02 -1.20 14.95
C SER A 13 5.33 -0.82 13.50
N GLY A 14 6.03 0.30 13.25
CA GLY A 14 6.49 0.68 11.91
C GLY A 14 7.77 -0.03 11.41
N CYS A 15 8.44 -0.85 12.23
CA CYS A 15 9.79 -1.35 11.89
C CYS A 15 9.85 -2.52 10.90
N GLY A 16 8.73 -3.05 10.42
CA GLY A 16 8.69 -4.27 9.60
C GLY A 16 8.49 -4.06 8.09
N MET A 17 8.15 -2.86 7.65
CA MET A 17 7.81 -2.59 6.24
C MET A 17 9.06 -2.18 5.45
N ALA A 18 9.15 -2.63 4.19
CA ALA A 18 10.16 -2.14 3.27
C ALA A 18 9.89 -0.65 2.96
N VAL A 19 10.91 0.18 3.10
CA VAL A 19 10.84 1.62 2.86
C VAL A 19 12.06 2.12 2.11
N SER A 20 12.00 3.33 1.56
CA SER A 20 13.15 4.00 0.93
C SER A 20 13.11 5.51 1.13
N ASP A 21 14.29 6.12 1.16
CA ASP A 21 14.47 7.57 1.19
C ASP A 21 14.46 8.22 -0.20
N LYS A 22 14.50 7.39 -1.24
CA LYS A 22 14.50 7.79 -2.65
C LYS A 22 13.67 6.81 -3.48
N PRO A 23 13.18 7.23 -4.67
CA PRO A 23 12.58 6.32 -5.62
C PRO A 23 13.53 5.16 -5.92
N MET A 24 13.00 3.94 -5.90
CA MET A 24 13.74 2.73 -6.25
C MET A 24 13.32 2.17 -7.60
N LEU A 25 12.04 2.31 -7.97
CA LEU A 25 11.54 1.90 -9.27
C LEU A 25 11.75 3.02 -10.29
N GLU A 26 12.31 2.65 -11.45
CA GLU A 26 12.56 3.58 -12.55
C GLU A 26 11.62 3.30 -13.74
N GLN A 27 11.64 4.16 -14.75
CA GLN A 27 10.82 4.00 -15.96
C GLN A 27 11.06 2.66 -16.69
N THR A 28 12.26 2.08 -16.55
CA THR A 28 12.61 0.78 -17.12
C THR A 28 11.88 -0.37 -16.42
N ASP A 29 11.57 -0.23 -15.12
CA ASP A 29 10.79 -1.20 -14.36
C ASP A 29 9.30 -1.19 -14.74
N THR A 30 8.80 -0.09 -15.30
CA THR A 30 7.38 0.06 -15.67
C THR A 30 7.05 -0.46 -17.07
N ALA A 31 8.07 -0.82 -17.87
CA ALA A 31 7.88 -1.33 -19.21
C ALA A 31 7.11 -2.67 -19.18
N GLY A 32 5.88 -2.67 -19.71
CA GLY A 32 4.98 -3.83 -19.63
C GLY A 32 4.31 -4.02 -18.27
N ALA A 33 4.30 -2.98 -17.42
CA ALA A 33 3.49 -2.97 -16.21
C ALA A 33 2.00 -3.11 -16.55
N PRO A 34 1.22 -3.77 -15.67
CA PRO A 34 -0.21 -3.92 -15.88
C PRO A 34 -0.90 -2.55 -15.98
N GLN A 35 -1.96 -2.53 -16.78
CA GLN A 35 -2.79 -1.34 -16.96
C GLN A 35 -4.02 -1.45 -16.06
N PHE A 36 -4.44 -0.35 -15.45
CA PHE A 36 -5.67 -0.30 -14.65
C PHE A 36 -6.83 0.17 -15.51
N GLU A 37 -8.03 -0.36 -15.27
CA GLU A 37 -9.25 0.12 -15.89
C GLU A 37 -9.50 1.57 -15.50
N ASP A 38 -9.90 2.39 -16.46
CA ASP A 38 -10.26 3.78 -16.19
C ASP A 38 -11.61 3.83 -15.47
N GLY A 39 -11.72 4.68 -14.45
CA GLY A 39 -12.92 4.83 -13.65
C GLY A 39 -12.62 4.97 -12.16
N VAL A 40 -13.66 4.77 -11.36
CA VAL A 40 -13.62 4.85 -9.91
C VAL A 40 -13.19 3.50 -9.34
N TRP A 41 -12.20 3.54 -8.48
CA TRP A 41 -11.69 2.41 -7.72
C TRP A 41 -12.02 2.59 -6.25
N LEU A 42 -12.69 1.59 -5.68
CA LEU A 42 -12.93 1.49 -4.25
C LEU A 42 -11.70 0.87 -3.60
N MET A 43 -11.19 1.54 -2.57
CA MET A 43 -10.09 1.06 -1.75
C MET A 43 -10.66 0.23 -0.59
N PRO A 44 -9.95 -0.81 -0.12
CA PRO A 44 -10.43 -1.56 1.03
C PRO A 44 -10.36 -0.68 2.29
N GLU A 45 -11.33 -0.85 3.17
CA GLU A 45 -11.23 -0.36 4.54
C GLU A 45 -10.12 -1.16 5.25
N LEU A 46 -9.17 -0.44 5.85
CA LEU A 46 -8.04 -1.05 6.57
C LEU A 46 -8.28 -1.08 8.08
N ASP A 47 -9.30 -0.38 8.56
CA ASP A 47 -9.77 -0.38 9.94
C ASP A 47 -10.86 -1.45 10.12
N ASP A 48 -10.51 -2.60 10.70
CA ASP A 48 -11.41 -3.74 10.90
C ASP A 48 -12.54 -3.47 11.92
N GLU A 49 -12.43 -2.38 12.70
CA GLU A 49 -13.48 -1.94 13.62
C GLU A 49 -14.57 -1.11 12.93
N LYS A 50 -14.35 -0.67 11.68
CA LYS A 50 -15.30 0.15 10.92
C LYS A 50 -15.90 -0.63 9.75
N ASP A 51 -17.20 -0.91 9.85
CA ASP A 51 -17.95 -1.41 8.70
C ASP A 51 -18.34 -0.24 7.78
N CYS A 52 -17.67 -0.14 6.62
CA CYS A 52 -17.99 0.84 5.59
C CYS A 52 -18.69 0.19 4.39
N ALA A 53 -19.99 -0.10 4.55
CA ALA A 53 -20.79 -0.68 3.48
C ALA A 53 -21.08 0.34 2.36
N VAL A 54 -20.49 0.13 1.18
CA VAL A 54 -20.68 0.97 -0.02
C VAL A 54 -21.65 0.32 -1.01
N ASP A 55 -22.75 1.01 -1.32
CA ASP A 55 -23.67 0.62 -2.40
C ASP A 55 -23.12 1.14 -3.75
N THR A 56 -22.33 0.31 -4.43
CA THR A 56 -21.67 0.67 -5.70
C THR A 56 -22.66 0.88 -6.86
N ALA A 57 -23.94 0.54 -6.69
CA ALA A 57 -24.98 0.87 -7.66
C ALA A 57 -25.40 2.35 -7.59
N ARG A 58 -25.08 3.05 -6.50
CA ARG A 58 -25.33 4.49 -6.34
C ARG A 58 -24.18 5.34 -6.86
N PRO A 59 -24.47 6.60 -7.25
CA PRO A 59 -23.45 7.60 -7.54
C PRO A 59 -22.44 7.77 -6.40
N VAL A 60 -21.18 8.12 -6.72
CA VAL A 60 -20.11 8.31 -5.71
C VAL A 60 -20.46 9.44 -4.73
N SER A 61 -21.16 10.47 -5.20
CA SER A 61 -21.71 11.54 -4.36
C SER A 61 -22.70 11.06 -3.28
N GLN A 62 -23.16 9.81 -3.33
CA GLN A 62 -24.03 9.19 -2.33
C GLN A 62 -23.36 8.09 -1.53
N TRP A 63 -22.07 7.82 -1.75
CA TRP A 63 -21.32 6.87 -0.94
C TRP A 63 -21.10 7.44 0.47
N PRO A 64 -21.01 6.58 1.49
CA PRO A 64 -20.75 7.05 2.85
C PRO A 64 -19.37 7.73 2.95
N ASP A 65 -19.22 8.65 3.90
CA ASP A 65 -17.97 9.42 4.04
C ASP A 65 -16.75 8.54 4.34
N CYS A 66 -16.94 7.39 4.99
CA CYS A 66 -15.90 6.39 5.24
C CYS A 66 -15.38 5.71 3.97
N ALA A 67 -16.08 5.82 2.83
CA ALA A 67 -15.67 5.15 1.62
C ALA A 67 -14.40 5.81 1.07
N GLU A 68 -13.31 5.07 1.10
CA GLU A 68 -12.07 5.47 0.45
C GLU A 68 -12.07 5.06 -1.02
N TRP A 69 -11.84 6.04 -1.90
CA TRP A 69 -11.87 5.81 -3.34
C TRP A 69 -10.91 6.73 -4.08
N ALA A 70 -10.50 6.26 -5.26
CA ALA A 70 -9.67 7.01 -6.20
C ALA A 70 -10.24 6.89 -7.62
N VAL A 71 -9.79 7.77 -8.51
CA VAL A 71 -10.09 7.66 -9.95
C VAL A 71 -8.82 7.35 -10.70
N HIS A 72 -8.87 6.37 -11.59
CA HIS A 72 -7.84 6.13 -12.59
C HIS A 72 -8.33 6.65 -13.94
N ARG A 73 -7.50 7.42 -14.64
CA ARG A 73 -7.82 7.95 -15.98
C ARG A 73 -6.55 8.24 -16.76
N ASP A 74 -6.46 7.74 -17.98
CA ASP A 74 -5.35 7.99 -18.90
C ASP A 74 -3.97 7.69 -18.28
N GLY A 75 -3.90 6.57 -17.54
CA GLY A 75 -2.69 6.12 -16.85
C GLY A 75 -2.27 7.01 -15.68
N GLN A 76 -3.22 7.72 -15.06
CA GLN A 76 -2.97 8.60 -13.91
C GLN A 76 -4.03 8.40 -12.83
N TRP A 77 -3.57 8.45 -11.58
CA TRP A 77 -4.42 8.39 -10.41
C TRP A 77 -4.83 9.79 -9.94
N PHE A 78 -6.05 9.87 -9.43
CA PHE A 78 -6.63 11.05 -8.80
C PHE A 78 -7.21 10.59 -7.46
N ALA A 79 -6.71 11.16 -6.37
CA ALA A 79 -7.20 10.88 -5.02
C ALA A 79 -8.38 11.80 -4.70
N ARG A 80 -9.29 11.32 -3.85
CA ARG A 80 -10.31 12.18 -3.24
C ARG A 80 -9.65 13.33 -2.49
N GLU A 81 -10.21 14.53 -2.62
CA GLU A 81 -9.78 15.72 -1.89
C GLU A 81 -10.73 15.98 -0.72
N GLY A 82 -10.23 15.80 0.50
CA GLY A 82 -11.02 15.93 1.73
C GLY A 82 -11.92 14.72 2.01
N ASN A 83 -12.79 14.87 3.03
CA ASN A 83 -13.58 13.75 3.56
C ASN A 83 -15.04 13.74 3.06
N SER A 84 -15.42 14.67 2.18
CA SER A 84 -16.80 14.80 1.68
C SER A 84 -16.83 15.22 0.21
N GLY A 85 -17.89 14.81 -0.49
CA GLY A 85 -18.08 15.12 -1.91
C GLY A 85 -17.18 14.34 -2.88
N ILE A 86 -17.08 14.85 -4.10
CA ILE A 86 -16.47 14.19 -5.27
C ILE A 86 -15.25 14.94 -5.83
N VAL A 87 -14.71 15.91 -5.09
CA VAL A 87 -13.55 16.67 -5.56
C VAL A 87 -12.34 15.74 -5.57
N THR A 88 -11.54 15.81 -6.63
CA THR A 88 -10.36 14.97 -6.79
C THR A 88 -9.12 15.82 -7.06
N LYS A 89 -8.00 15.45 -6.44
CA LYS A 89 -6.67 15.99 -6.74
C LYS A 89 -5.87 14.99 -7.56
N ALA A 90 -5.15 15.48 -8.57
CA ALA A 90 -4.24 14.64 -9.32
C ALA A 90 -3.13 14.12 -8.40
N VAL A 91 -2.89 12.81 -8.43
CA VAL A 91 -1.71 12.20 -7.80
C VAL A 91 -0.52 12.40 -8.74
N PRO A 92 0.63 12.90 -8.26
CA PRO A 92 1.84 12.99 -9.07
C PRO A 92 2.19 11.63 -9.69
N ARG A 93 2.60 11.61 -10.96
CA ARG A 93 2.85 10.35 -11.69
C ARG A 93 4.03 9.55 -11.12
N ASP A 94 4.95 10.24 -10.46
CA ASP A 94 6.09 9.69 -9.73
C ASP A 94 5.75 9.22 -8.32
N ALA A 95 4.59 9.61 -7.77
CA ALA A 95 4.12 9.16 -6.47
C ALA A 95 3.53 7.75 -6.49
N VAL A 96 3.11 7.23 -7.65
CA VAL A 96 2.60 5.87 -7.82
C VAL A 96 3.26 5.22 -9.03
N ILE A 97 4.26 4.38 -8.80
CA ILE A 97 5.00 3.67 -9.86
C ILE A 97 4.73 2.18 -9.74
N VAL A 98 4.25 1.56 -10.83
CA VAL A 98 3.95 0.13 -10.88
C VAL A 98 4.98 -0.59 -11.74
N SER A 99 5.65 -1.58 -11.16
CA SER A 99 6.62 -2.41 -11.88
C SER A 99 5.94 -3.52 -12.67
N ASN A 100 6.68 -4.04 -13.65
CA ASN A 100 6.34 -5.25 -14.38
C ASN A 100 6.70 -6.54 -13.61
N GLY A 101 6.28 -7.67 -14.18
CA GLY A 101 6.58 -9.02 -13.69
C GLY A 101 5.35 -9.77 -13.22
N ASP A 102 5.54 -11.04 -12.83
CA ASP A 102 4.49 -11.89 -12.26
C ASP A 102 3.93 -11.35 -10.94
N ILE A 103 4.77 -10.65 -10.19
CA ILE A 103 4.41 -9.87 -9.01
C ILE A 103 4.79 -8.44 -9.34
N ALA A 104 3.76 -7.59 -9.49
CA ALA A 104 3.95 -6.16 -9.67
C ALA A 104 4.15 -5.51 -8.30
N ILE A 105 5.03 -4.53 -8.23
CA ILE A 105 5.31 -3.73 -7.04
C ILE A 105 4.83 -2.32 -7.32
N VAL A 106 4.04 -1.77 -6.39
CA VAL A 106 3.66 -0.37 -6.40
C VAL A 106 4.53 0.35 -5.39
N GLN A 107 5.32 1.30 -5.87
CA GLN A 107 5.99 2.29 -5.02
C GLN A 107 5.03 3.45 -4.79
N LEU A 108 4.79 3.76 -3.51
CA LEU A 108 3.92 4.83 -3.06
C LEU A 108 4.76 5.91 -2.38
N GLU A 109 4.68 7.16 -2.84
CA GLU A 109 5.23 8.31 -2.11
C GLU A 109 4.22 8.78 -1.05
N SER A 110 4.63 8.76 0.22
CA SER A 110 3.90 9.37 1.33
C SER A 110 3.84 10.89 1.14
N ASP A 111 2.67 11.48 1.39
CA ASP A 111 2.53 12.94 1.42
C ASP A 111 3.55 13.51 2.43
N LYS A 112 4.43 14.40 1.99
CA LYS A 112 5.47 15.08 2.82
C LYS A 112 4.88 16.07 3.82
N SER A 113 3.60 15.92 4.15
CA SER A 113 2.94 16.71 5.18
C SER A 113 3.71 16.50 6.47
N PRO A 114 4.14 17.59 7.15
CA PRO A 114 4.78 17.45 8.44
C PRO A 114 3.81 16.71 9.37
N ALA A 115 4.35 15.76 10.15
CA ALA A 115 3.64 15.16 11.26
C ALA A 115 3.14 16.27 12.21
N GLU A 116 2.21 15.93 13.11
CA GLU A 116 1.62 16.89 14.07
C GLU A 116 2.69 17.63 14.91
N ASP A 117 3.88 17.04 15.07
CA ASP A 117 5.03 17.61 15.77
C ASP A 117 5.94 18.50 14.89
N GLY A 118 5.57 18.72 13.62
CA GLY A 118 6.31 19.52 12.66
C GLY A 118 7.49 18.78 11.99
N THR A 119 7.72 17.51 12.29
CA THR A 119 8.77 16.71 11.64
C THR A 119 8.29 16.15 10.30
N VAL A 120 9.19 16.12 9.31
CA VAL A 120 8.91 15.47 8.02
C VAL A 120 9.42 14.04 8.10
N ASP A 121 8.57 13.07 7.72
CA ASP A 121 8.95 11.66 7.66
C ASP A 121 10.18 11.49 6.75
N PRO A 122 11.31 10.98 7.27
CA PRO A 122 12.51 10.75 6.48
C PRO A 122 12.38 9.57 5.48
N THR A 123 11.28 8.82 5.51
CA THR A 123 11.00 7.65 4.65
C THR A 123 9.81 7.88 3.72
N PRO A 124 9.96 8.69 2.65
CA PRO A 124 8.88 9.03 1.75
C PRO A 124 8.34 7.86 0.92
N TYR A 125 9.04 6.73 0.77
CA TYR A 125 8.56 5.66 -0.11
C TYR A 125 8.25 4.38 0.64
N SER A 126 7.05 3.84 0.40
CA SER A 126 6.61 2.52 0.84
C SER A 126 6.23 1.65 -0.36
N PHE A 127 6.10 0.34 -0.14
CA PHE A 127 5.86 -0.61 -1.22
C PHE A 127 4.74 -1.59 -0.88
N ILE A 128 3.79 -1.71 -1.79
CA ILE A 128 2.83 -2.82 -1.83
C ILE A 128 3.11 -3.68 -3.06
N ALA A 129 2.63 -4.91 -3.05
CA ALA A 129 2.76 -5.82 -4.18
C ALA A 129 1.45 -6.56 -4.43
N PHE A 130 1.26 -6.99 -5.67
CA PHE A 130 0.11 -7.79 -6.08
C PHE A 130 0.50 -8.80 -7.17
N ASP A 131 -0.28 -9.87 -7.29
CA ASP A 131 -0.12 -10.82 -8.37
C ASP A 131 -0.61 -10.24 -9.69
N ASN A 132 0.23 -10.28 -10.72
CA ASN A 132 -0.08 -9.82 -12.07
C ASN A 132 -0.21 -11.01 -13.02
N ARG A 133 -1.02 -12.01 -12.63
CA ARG A 133 -1.06 -13.33 -13.31
C ARG A 133 -2.38 -13.65 -14.01
N PRO A 134 -2.32 -14.11 -15.28
CA PRO A 134 -1.22 -13.88 -16.22
C PRO A 134 -1.14 -12.37 -16.53
N ALA A 135 0.03 -11.86 -16.94
CA ALA A 135 0.19 -10.47 -17.37
C ALA A 135 -0.83 -10.18 -18.47
N ALA A 136 -1.97 -9.64 -18.06
CA ALA A 136 -3.13 -9.59 -18.91
C ALA A 136 -2.96 -8.42 -19.88
N THR A 137 -3.24 -8.66 -21.15
CA THR A 137 -3.48 -7.55 -22.10
C THR A 137 -4.72 -6.75 -21.71
N GLU A 138 -5.58 -7.33 -20.87
CA GLU A 138 -6.76 -6.68 -20.33
C GLU A 138 -6.39 -5.79 -19.15
N LYS A 139 -7.10 -4.66 -19.04
CA LYS A 139 -6.95 -3.75 -17.92
C LYS A 139 -7.46 -4.40 -16.63
N LEU A 140 -6.71 -4.27 -15.55
CA LEU A 140 -7.07 -4.76 -14.23
C LEU A 140 -8.35 -4.06 -13.73
N ARG A 141 -9.23 -4.83 -13.09
CA ARG A 141 -10.43 -4.34 -12.39
C ARG A 141 -10.48 -4.73 -10.93
N THR A 142 -9.52 -5.52 -10.47
CA THR A 142 -9.37 -5.92 -9.08
C THR A 142 -7.90 -6.22 -8.82
N ILE A 143 -7.39 -5.78 -7.69
CA ILE A 143 -6.05 -6.14 -7.21
C ILE A 143 -6.11 -6.49 -5.73
N GLY A 144 -5.91 -7.75 -5.39
CA GLY A 144 -5.56 -8.16 -4.04
C GLY A 144 -4.10 -7.82 -3.81
N PHE A 145 -3.78 -7.08 -2.75
CA PHE A 145 -2.42 -6.63 -2.49
C PHE A 145 -1.95 -7.03 -1.10
N TRP A 146 -0.63 -6.97 -0.91
CA TRP A 146 0.01 -7.11 0.38
C TRP A 146 1.12 -6.07 0.52
N ILE A 147 1.46 -5.75 1.77
CA ILE A 147 2.57 -4.87 2.09
C ILE A 147 3.88 -5.64 1.88
N VAL A 148 4.88 -5.02 1.27
CA VAL A 148 6.21 -5.60 1.18
C VAL A 148 6.91 -5.42 2.52
N MET A 149 7.16 -6.51 3.22
CA MET A 149 7.85 -6.54 4.50
C MET A 149 9.36 -6.63 4.29
N CYS A 150 10.15 -6.10 5.23
CA CYS A 150 11.61 -6.23 5.23
C CYS A 150 12.10 -7.51 5.94
N GLY A 151 11.20 -8.34 6.44
CA GLY A 151 11.52 -9.56 7.18
C GLY A 151 10.27 -10.28 7.69
N THR A 152 10.50 -11.31 8.50
CA THR A 152 9.46 -12.06 9.21
C THR A 152 9.59 -11.85 10.70
N TYR A 153 8.46 -11.82 11.41
CA TYR A 153 8.47 -11.85 12.87
C TYR A 153 8.60 -13.30 13.32
N GLU A 154 9.68 -13.61 14.01
CA GLU A 154 9.81 -14.87 14.73
C GLU A 154 9.18 -14.70 16.11
N GLU A 155 8.13 -15.47 16.36
CA GLU A 155 7.56 -15.61 17.69
C GLU A 155 8.66 -16.14 18.63
N LYS A 156 8.86 -15.43 19.72
CA LYS A 156 9.53 -15.99 20.89
C LYS A 156 8.46 -16.47 21.87
N ASP A 157 8.88 -17.12 22.95
CA ASP A 157 7.97 -17.55 24.02
C ASP A 157 7.00 -16.43 24.47
N GLU A 158 5.91 -16.79 25.15
CA GLU A 158 4.84 -15.85 25.57
C GLU A 158 5.35 -14.65 26.39
N GLU A 159 6.57 -14.72 26.94
CA GLU A 159 7.19 -13.67 27.76
C GLU A 159 8.10 -12.72 26.95
N THR A 160 8.47 -13.05 25.72
CA THR A 160 9.43 -12.27 24.92
C THR A 160 8.78 -11.70 23.66
N PRO A 161 8.96 -10.39 23.35
CA PRO A 161 8.42 -9.81 22.14
C PRO A 161 8.97 -10.50 20.89
N ALA A 162 8.10 -10.66 19.89
CA ALA A 162 8.47 -11.17 18.58
C ALA A 162 9.64 -10.36 18.01
N THR A 163 10.62 -11.06 17.44
CA THR A 163 11.81 -10.42 16.89
C THR A 163 11.72 -10.41 15.37
N LEU A 164 11.89 -9.23 14.77
CA LEU A 164 11.96 -9.12 13.32
C LEU A 164 13.29 -9.68 12.80
N VAL A 165 13.21 -10.76 12.03
CA VAL A 165 14.32 -11.32 11.27
C VAL A 165 14.25 -10.77 9.85
N ARG A 166 15.15 -9.83 9.55
CA ARG A 166 15.19 -9.15 8.25
C ARG A 166 15.61 -10.10 7.13
N PHE A 167 15.04 -9.91 5.95
CA PHE A 167 15.50 -10.55 4.74
C PHE A 167 16.91 -10.07 4.36
N PRO A 168 17.72 -10.91 3.68
CA PRO A 168 19.05 -10.51 3.22
C PRO A 168 19.01 -9.25 2.34
N GLY A 169 19.91 -8.30 2.61
CA GLY A 169 20.04 -7.07 1.82
C GLY A 169 19.21 -5.88 2.31
N PHE A 170 18.51 -5.99 3.44
CA PHE A 170 17.91 -4.86 4.14
C PHE A 170 18.84 -4.30 5.23
N ASP A 171 18.78 -2.99 5.45
CA ASP A 171 19.45 -2.35 6.59
C ASP A 171 18.55 -2.30 7.85
N GLU A 172 19.07 -1.71 8.92
CA GLU A 172 18.35 -1.60 10.20
C GLU A 172 17.06 -0.78 10.10
N LYS A 173 16.94 0.10 9.10
CA LYS A 173 15.76 0.92 8.82
C LYS A 173 14.83 0.30 7.78
N CYS A 174 15.05 -0.98 7.43
CA CYS A 174 14.26 -1.69 6.44
C CYS A 174 14.31 -1.06 5.04
N ARG A 175 15.46 -0.50 4.68
CA ARG A 175 15.78 -0.07 3.32
C ARG A 175 16.46 -1.18 2.54
N PRO A 176 15.91 -1.62 1.39
CA PRO A 176 16.54 -2.65 0.58
C PRO A 176 17.74 -2.07 -0.19
N ALA A 177 18.82 -2.84 -0.29
CA ALA A 177 20.05 -2.42 -0.97
C ALA A 177 19.90 -2.31 -2.51
N SER A 178 18.85 -2.90 -3.09
CA SER A 178 18.57 -2.84 -4.53
C SER A 178 17.11 -3.19 -4.85
N VAL A 179 16.68 -2.90 -6.08
CA VAL A 179 15.38 -3.33 -6.61
C VAL A 179 15.23 -4.85 -6.60
N GLN A 180 16.31 -5.60 -6.84
CA GLN A 180 16.24 -7.07 -6.79
C GLN A 180 15.92 -7.55 -5.37
N VAL A 181 16.54 -6.96 -4.34
CA VAL A 181 16.23 -7.26 -2.93
C VAL A 181 14.76 -6.96 -2.63
N LEU A 182 14.24 -5.82 -3.12
CA LEU A 182 12.83 -5.47 -2.98
C LEU A 182 11.90 -6.48 -3.68
N ARG A 183 12.26 -6.97 -4.87
CA ARG A 183 11.47 -7.99 -5.59
C ARG A 183 11.42 -9.33 -4.86
N GLU A 184 12.54 -9.79 -4.31
CA GLU A 184 12.56 -11.01 -3.48
C GLU A 184 11.78 -10.84 -2.18
N ALA A 185 11.84 -9.65 -1.57
CA ALA A 185 11.04 -9.32 -0.39
C ALA A 185 9.54 -9.32 -0.70
N ALA A 186 9.13 -8.72 -1.82
CA ALA A 186 7.73 -8.72 -2.25
C ALA A 186 7.20 -10.14 -2.42
N LYS A 187 7.99 -11.03 -3.01
CA LYS A 187 7.66 -12.45 -3.14
C LYS A 187 7.58 -13.17 -1.78
N SER A 188 8.53 -12.90 -0.89
CA SER A 188 8.60 -13.53 0.44
C SER A 188 7.52 -13.03 1.41
N SER A 189 7.06 -11.79 1.21
CA SER A 189 5.99 -11.16 2.01
C SER A 189 4.60 -11.59 1.56
N ARG A 190 4.48 -12.29 0.43
CA ARG A 190 3.20 -12.72 -0.12
C ARG A 190 2.52 -13.67 0.86
N PRO A 191 1.28 -13.36 1.32
CA PRO A 191 0.54 -14.25 2.19
C PRO A 191 0.24 -15.61 1.55
N ALA A 192 -0.04 -16.61 2.37
CA ALA A 192 -0.50 -17.91 1.89
C ALA A 192 -1.80 -17.75 1.10
N ALA A 193 -2.02 -18.60 0.09
CA ALA A 193 -3.20 -18.52 -0.80
C ALA A 193 -4.55 -18.68 -0.08
N SER A 194 -4.56 -19.13 1.17
CA SER A 194 -5.76 -19.24 2.01
C SER A 194 -6.10 -17.96 2.78
N VAL A 195 -5.25 -16.93 2.72
CA VAL A 195 -5.47 -15.65 3.38
C VAL A 195 -6.17 -14.71 2.40
N ASP A 196 -7.32 -14.18 2.81
CA ASP A 196 -8.01 -13.14 2.05
C ASP A 196 -7.21 -11.85 2.11
N LEU A 197 -6.88 -11.31 0.94
CA LEU A 197 -6.11 -10.07 0.82
C LEU A 197 -7.05 -8.86 0.81
N PRO A 198 -6.62 -7.72 1.40
CA PRO A 198 -7.26 -6.45 1.09
C PRO A 198 -7.18 -6.21 -0.42
N ALA A 199 -8.28 -5.72 -1.00
CA ALA A 199 -8.39 -5.60 -2.44
C ALA A 199 -8.96 -4.26 -2.87
N PHE A 200 -8.33 -3.66 -3.88
CA PHE A 200 -8.93 -2.56 -4.61
C PHE A 200 -9.83 -3.13 -5.71
N HIS A 201 -10.99 -2.51 -5.89
CA HIS A 201 -11.95 -2.94 -6.91
C HIS A 201 -12.37 -1.76 -7.78
N TRP A 202 -12.33 -1.94 -9.09
CA TRP A 202 -12.99 -1.04 -10.02
C TRP A 202 -14.50 -1.13 -9.79
N ALA A 203 -15.10 0.01 -9.43
CA ALA A 203 -16.52 0.09 -9.12
C ALA A 203 -17.33 0.51 -10.35
N ARG A 204 -16.83 1.48 -11.13
CA ARG A 204 -17.57 2.06 -12.26
C ARG A 204 -16.71 2.94 -13.16
N ALA A 205 -17.17 3.18 -14.39
CA ALA A 205 -16.41 3.92 -15.41
C ALA A 205 -16.31 5.44 -15.17
N ALA A 206 -17.22 6.02 -14.38
CA ALA A 206 -17.31 7.47 -14.17
C ALA A 206 -17.72 7.79 -12.73
N LEU A 207 -17.28 8.95 -12.24
CA LEU A 207 -17.49 9.41 -10.87
C LEU A 207 -18.98 9.59 -10.55
N ASP A 208 -19.71 10.27 -11.41
CA ASP A 208 -21.16 10.44 -11.41
C ASP A 208 -21.60 11.25 -12.63
#